data_AF-A0A061DBH1-F1
#
_entry.id   AF-A0A061DBH1-F1
#
_cell.length_a   1.000
_cell.length_b   1.000
_cell.length_c   1.000
_cell.angle_alpha   90.00
_cell.angle_beta   90.00
_cell.angle_gamma   90.00
#
_symmetry.space_group_name_H-M   'P 1'
#
loop_
_entity.id
_entity.type
_entity.pdbx_description
1 polymer ?
#
loop_
_entity_poly.entity_id
_entity_poly.type
_entity_poly.pdbx_seq_one_letter_code
_entity_poly.pdbx_strand_id
1 'polypeptide(L)'
;MTAGDDSLSIKGTPLSGRVWKRNVRPCRALSKTGGDRSAEERSRQKWAEAQAMKREMKEISAETSEAIQKAQELRKERLRKLREKRAKKQANEIKSAGNEVVLVSNKKVSKMTKKARRKLTKVTPEMANILLRKH
;
A
#
# COMPACT_ATOMS: atom_id res chain seq x y z
N MET A 1 -75.56 4.10 50.49
CA MET A 1 -74.09 4.07 50.55
C MET A 1 -73.54 3.87 49.14
N THR A 2 -72.70 4.82 48.71
CA THR A 2 -71.65 4.78 47.66
C THR A 2 -72.01 4.27 46.27
N ALA A 3 -72.25 5.16 45.29
CA ALA A 3 -71.24 5.79 44.40
C ALA A 3 -70.82 4.82 43.28
N GLY A 4 -70.76 5.16 42.01
CA GLY A 4 -70.59 6.43 41.33
C GLY A 4 -69.84 6.12 40.02
N ASP A 5 -70.03 6.97 39.03
CA ASP A 5 -69.50 6.89 37.67
C ASP A 5 -68.01 6.50 37.57
N ASP A 6 -67.61 5.88 36.46
CA ASP A 6 -66.82 6.65 35.48
C ASP A 6 -66.30 5.79 34.32
N SER A 7 -66.69 6.26 33.13
CA SER A 7 -66.07 6.00 31.85
C SER A 7 -64.53 6.06 31.89
N LEU A 8 -63.85 4.93 31.69
CA LEU A 8 -62.50 4.95 31.14
C LEU A 8 -62.55 4.89 29.62
N SER A 9 -63.13 5.96 29.04
CA SER A 9 -62.89 6.36 27.66
C SER A 9 -61.45 6.84 27.56
N ILE A 10 -60.53 5.90 27.38
CA ILE A 10 -59.14 6.22 27.04
C ILE A 10 -59.17 6.80 25.63
N LYS A 11 -58.92 8.12 25.52
CA LYS A 11 -58.68 8.80 24.24
C LYS A 11 -57.57 8.04 23.50
N GLY A 12 -57.94 7.37 22.41
CA GLY A 12 -57.02 6.62 21.56
C GLY A 12 -57.34 5.14 21.36
N THR A 13 -58.41 4.61 21.96
CA THR A 13 -58.81 3.20 21.77
C THR A 13 -59.74 3.07 20.57
N PRO A 14 -59.35 2.39 19.46
CA PRO A 14 -60.22 2.27 18.29
C PRO A 14 -61.38 1.30 18.55
N LEU A 15 -62.60 1.75 18.24
CA LEU A 15 -63.87 1.01 18.38
C LEU A 15 -64.03 -0.22 17.47
N SER A 16 -63.04 -0.54 16.62
CA SER A 16 -63.02 -1.79 15.88
C SER A 16 -62.05 -2.75 16.56
N GLY A 17 -62.49 -3.97 16.89
CA GLY A 17 -61.69 -5.00 17.55
C GLY A 17 -60.49 -5.53 16.76
N ARG A 18 -59.98 -4.77 15.77
CA ARG A 18 -58.80 -5.10 15.00
C ARG A 18 -57.58 -4.47 15.66
N VAL A 19 -56.78 -5.30 16.33
CA VAL A 19 -55.48 -4.92 16.88
C VAL A 19 -54.50 -4.67 15.73
N TRP A 20 -54.07 -3.42 15.51
CA TRP A 20 -53.20 -3.04 14.39
C TRP A 20 -51.76 -3.58 14.49
N LYS A 21 -51.36 -4.10 15.67
CA LYS A 21 -50.02 -4.63 15.90
C LYS A 21 -50.11 -6.13 16.17
N ARG A 22 -49.60 -6.96 15.27
CA ARG A 22 -49.35 -8.38 15.56
C ARG A 22 -48.49 -8.47 16.82
N ASN A 23 -48.85 -9.34 17.76
CA ASN A 23 -47.97 -9.71 18.87
C ASN A 23 -46.72 -10.40 18.30
N VAL A 24 -45.70 -9.63 17.97
CA VAL A 24 -44.41 -10.15 17.50
C VAL A 24 -43.74 -10.81 18.70
N ARG A 25 -43.38 -12.09 18.59
CA ARG A 25 -42.58 -12.77 19.62
C ARG A 25 -41.33 -11.92 19.91
N PRO A 26 -40.95 -11.69 21.17
CA PRO A 26 -39.76 -10.91 21.48
C PRO A 26 -38.56 -11.49 20.74
N CYS A 27 -37.80 -10.63 20.04
CA CYS A 27 -36.71 -11.01 19.14
C CYS A 27 -35.63 -11.91 19.78
N ARG A 28 -35.61 -12.02 21.11
CA ARG A 28 -34.75 -12.93 21.88
C ARG A 28 -35.15 -14.41 21.83
N ALA A 29 -36.31 -14.75 21.26
CA ALA A 29 -36.74 -16.14 21.08
C ALA A 29 -36.13 -16.82 19.83
N LEU A 30 -35.06 -16.26 19.25
CA LEU A 30 -34.34 -16.86 18.13
C LEU A 30 -32.99 -17.41 18.60
N SER A 31 -32.82 -18.72 18.37
CA SER A 31 -31.64 -19.58 18.56
C SER A 31 -31.46 -20.30 19.91
N LYS A 32 -32.46 -21.10 20.30
CA LYS A 32 -32.18 -22.44 20.84
C LYS A 32 -32.41 -23.48 19.74
N THR A 33 -31.59 -23.43 18.70
CA THR A 33 -31.55 -24.50 17.69
C THR A 33 -30.22 -25.22 17.83
N GLY A 34 -30.29 -26.38 18.50
CA GLY A 34 -29.47 -27.57 18.25
C GLY A 34 -27.96 -27.39 18.16
N GLY A 35 -27.31 -27.05 19.26
CA GLY A 35 -25.89 -27.31 19.42
C GLY A 35 -25.67 -27.96 20.77
N ASP A 36 -25.09 -29.16 20.80
CA ASP A 36 -24.81 -29.94 22.02
C ASP A 36 -23.87 -29.23 23.01
N ARG A 37 -23.39 -28.02 22.69
CA ARG A 37 -22.41 -27.25 23.45
C ARG A 37 -23.03 -26.05 24.15
N SER A 38 -22.62 -25.84 25.39
CA SER A 38 -23.02 -24.70 26.20
C SER A 38 -22.63 -23.36 25.53
N ALA A 39 -23.31 -22.26 25.89
CA ALA A 39 -22.99 -20.94 25.36
C ALA A 39 -21.55 -20.51 25.70
N GLU A 40 -21.05 -20.93 26.86
CA GLU A 40 -19.67 -20.68 27.31
C GLU A 40 -18.64 -21.45 26.48
N GLU A 41 -18.90 -22.73 26.17
CA GLU A 41 -18.02 -23.52 25.30
C GLU A 41 -17.90 -22.94 23.90
N ARG A 42 -19.00 -22.46 23.33
CA ARG A 42 -18.99 -21.77 22.02
C ARG A 42 -18.16 -20.48 22.07
N SER A 43 -18.22 -19.74 23.17
CA SER A 43 -17.39 -18.54 23.36
C SER A 43 -15.91 -18.88 23.46
N ARG A 44 -15.56 -19.92 24.23
CA ARG A 44 -14.17 -20.41 24.36
C ARG A 44 -13.61 -20.91 23.03
N GLN A 45 -14.41 -21.63 22.24
CA GLN A 45 -14.03 -22.11 20.91
C GLN A 45 -13.75 -20.96 19.95
N LYS A 46 -14.66 -19.98 19.87
CA LYS A 46 -14.45 -18.78 19.04
C LYS A 46 -13.18 -18.02 19.43
N TRP A 47 -12.90 -17.91 20.73
CA TRP A 47 -11.68 -17.26 21.20
C TRP A 47 -10.43 -18.07 20.80
N ALA A 48 -10.45 -19.39 20.97
CA ALA A 48 -9.35 -20.27 20.58
C ALA A 48 -9.08 -20.21 19.06
N GLU A 49 -10.14 -20.26 18.24
CA GLU A 49 -10.06 -20.10 16.79
C GLU A 49 -9.45 -18.74 16.40
N ALA A 50 -9.87 -17.65 17.05
CA ALA A 50 -9.31 -16.33 16.81
C ALA A 50 -7.82 -16.24 17.19
N GLN A 51 -7.39 -16.91 18.28
CA GLN A 51 -5.97 -16.96 18.64
C GLN A 51 -5.15 -17.80 17.66
N ALA A 52 -5.69 -18.92 17.18
CA ALA A 52 -5.04 -19.76 16.17
C ALA A 52 -4.85 -18.97 14.86
N MET A 53 -5.91 -18.35 14.34
CA MET A 53 -5.85 -17.51 13.14
C MET A 53 -4.85 -16.37 13.30
N LYS A 54 -4.79 -15.74 14.48
CA LYS A 54 -3.82 -14.67 14.75
C LYS A 54 -2.37 -15.16 14.71
N ARG A 55 -2.10 -16.41 15.13
CA ARG A 55 -0.76 -17.01 15.04
C ARG A 55 -0.40 -17.32 13.59
N GLU A 56 -1.31 -17.95 12.86
CA GLU A 56 -1.13 -18.24 11.42
C GLU A 56 -0.86 -16.95 10.62
N MET A 57 -1.63 -15.88 10.87
CA MET A 57 -1.39 -14.60 10.20
C MET A 57 -0.02 -13.99 10.54
N LYS A 58 0.49 -14.19 11.76
CA LYS A 58 1.83 -13.73 12.14
C LYS A 58 2.92 -14.52 11.41
N GLU A 59 2.76 -15.83 11.28
CA GLU A 59 3.70 -16.69 10.54
C GLU A 59 3.74 -16.30 9.06
N ILE A 60 2.58 -16.17 8.42
CA ILE A 60 2.48 -15.70 7.03
C ILE A 60 3.09 -14.30 6.87
N SER A 61 2.83 -13.39 7.81
CA SER A 61 3.43 -12.05 7.78
C SER A 61 4.95 -12.08 7.91
N ALA A 62 5.50 -13.00 8.71
CA ALA A 62 6.95 -13.15 8.84
C ALA A 62 7.56 -13.68 7.54
N GLU A 63 7.01 -14.77 6.99
CA GLU A 63 7.47 -15.37 5.72
C GLU A 63 7.43 -14.38 4.56
N THR A 64 6.32 -13.63 4.43
CA THR A 64 6.18 -12.63 3.37
C THR A 64 7.18 -11.48 3.55
N SER A 65 7.44 -11.06 4.80
CA SER A 65 8.43 -10.01 5.07
C SER A 65 9.85 -10.45 4.70
N GLU A 66 10.23 -11.69 4.98
CA GLU A 66 11.52 -12.26 4.57
C GLU A 66 11.65 -12.35 3.05
N ALA A 67 10.59 -12.78 2.35
CA ALA A 67 10.58 -12.85 0.90
C ALA A 67 10.75 -11.46 0.26
N ILE A 68 10.09 -10.43 0.80
CA ILE A 68 10.22 -9.05 0.35
C ILE A 68 11.65 -8.54 0.59
N GLN A 69 12.24 -8.81 1.76
CA GLN A 69 13.60 -8.40 2.07
C GLN A 69 14.61 -9.03 1.10
N LYS A 70 14.53 -10.34 0.86
CA LYS A 70 15.37 -11.05 -0.11
C LYS A 70 15.25 -10.45 -1.51
N ALA A 71 14.04 -10.13 -1.96
CA ALA A 71 13.81 -9.48 -3.26
C ALA A 71 14.44 -8.07 -3.34
N GLN A 72 14.35 -7.29 -2.27
CA GLN A 72 14.95 -5.96 -2.20
C GLN A 72 16.49 -6.02 -2.23
N GLU A 73 17.09 -6.98 -1.53
CA GLU A 73 18.54 -7.19 -1.53
C GLU A 73 19.05 -7.57 -2.93
N LEU A 74 18.40 -8.53 -3.59
CA LEU A 74 18.73 -8.89 -4.98
C LEU A 74 18.63 -7.69 -5.94
N ARG A 75 17.62 -6.83 -5.75
CA ARG A 75 17.49 -5.60 -6.55
C ARG A 75 18.63 -4.63 -6.27
N LYS A 76 19.00 -4.41 -5.00
CA LYS A 76 20.14 -3.55 -4.61
C LYS A 76 21.45 -4.06 -5.21
N GLU A 77 21.70 -5.36 -5.15
CA GLU A 77 22.89 -5.97 -5.74
C GLU A 77 22.97 -5.80 -7.26
N ARG A 78 21.85 -6.03 -7.96
CA ARG A 78 21.76 -5.82 -9.41
C ARG A 78 22.07 -4.36 -9.78
N LEU A 79 21.50 -3.41 -9.05
CA LEU A 79 21.76 -1.99 -9.25
C LEU A 79 23.23 -1.63 -8.96
N ARG A 80 23.83 -2.22 -7.93
CA ARG A 80 25.26 -2.03 -7.62
C ARG A 80 26.14 -2.51 -8.77
N LYS A 81 25.92 -3.74 -9.25
CA LYS A 81 26.64 -4.32 -10.41
C LYS A 81 26.48 -3.47 -11.67
N LEU A 82 25.29 -2.93 -11.94
CA LEU A 82 25.05 -2.03 -13.07
C LEU A 82 25.81 -0.71 -12.94
N ARG A 83 25.82 -0.10 -11.75
CA ARG A 83 26.59 1.13 -11.48
C ARG A 83 28.08 0.91 -11.65
N GLU A 84 28.62 -0.18 -11.09
CA GLU A 84 30.03 -0.56 -11.26
C GLU A 84 30.39 -0.77 -12.73
N LYS A 85 29.54 -1.47 -13.51
CA LYS A 85 29.75 -1.65 -14.95
C LYS A 85 29.76 -0.31 -15.70
N ARG A 86 28.83 0.60 -15.38
CA ARG A 86 28.80 1.94 -15.99
C ARG A 86 30.02 2.78 -15.62
N ALA A 87 30.44 2.76 -14.35
CA ALA A 87 31.64 3.45 -13.90
C ALA A 87 32.91 2.92 -14.57
N LYS A 88 33.04 1.59 -14.71
CA LYS A 88 34.15 0.97 -15.45
C LYS A 88 34.15 1.36 -16.92
N LYS A 89 32.98 1.39 -17.58
CA LYS A 89 32.86 1.88 -18.96
C LYS A 89 33.31 3.33 -19.09
N GLN A 90 32.81 4.21 -18.22
CA GLN A 90 33.21 5.62 -18.21
C GLN A 90 34.72 5.79 -17.95
N ALA A 91 35.29 5.06 -16.99
CA ALA A 91 36.73 5.10 -16.71
C ALA A 91 37.56 4.61 -17.91
N ASN A 92 37.11 3.55 -18.58
CA ASN A 92 37.77 3.05 -19.79
C ASN A 92 37.65 4.04 -20.96
N GLU A 93 36.49 4.67 -21.15
CA GLU A 93 36.28 5.72 -22.14
C GLU A 93 37.22 6.90 -21.88
N ILE A 94 37.30 7.39 -20.63
CA ILE A 94 38.23 8.45 -20.22
C ILE A 94 39.69 8.04 -20.47
N LYS A 95 40.07 6.81 -20.08
CA LYS A 95 41.43 6.29 -20.30
C LYS A 95 41.77 6.14 -21.79
N SER A 96 40.82 5.68 -22.60
CA SER A 96 40.99 5.54 -24.06
C SER A 96 41.04 6.89 -24.79
N ALA A 97 40.38 7.91 -24.24
CA ALA A 97 40.37 9.26 -24.79
C ALA A 97 41.70 10.00 -24.56
N GLY A 98 42.57 9.50 -23.67
CA GLY A 98 43.88 10.07 -23.38
C GLY A 98 43.84 11.47 -22.74
N ASN A 99 45.01 12.09 -22.54
CA ASN A 99 45.16 13.42 -21.92
C ASN A 99 44.54 14.58 -22.75
N GLU A 100 44.01 14.34 -23.95
CA GLU A 100 43.51 15.39 -24.83
C GLU A 100 42.02 15.73 -24.64
N VAL A 101 41.25 14.92 -23.89
CA VAL A 101 39.82 15.15 -23.69
C VAL A 101 39.55 15.75 -22.30
N VAL A 102 39.74 17.06 -22.20
CA VAL A 102 39.24 17.85 -21.08
C VAL A 102 37.75 18.14 -21.32
N LEU A 103 36.89 17.18 -20.97
CA LEU A 103 35.44 17.42 -20.94
C LEU A 103 35.07 18.23 -19.69
N VAL A 104 35.31 19.54 -19.74
CA VAL A 104 34.77 20.44 -18.72
C VAL A 104 33.27 20.59 -19.00
N SER A 105 32.43 19.83 -18.29
CA SER A 105 31.01 20.14 -18.15
C SER A 105 30.83 21.40 -17.27
N ASN A 106 31.49 22.49 -17.65
CA ASN A 106 31.38 23.76 -16.94
C ASN A 106 30.16 24.53 -17.46
N LYS A 107 29.38 25.09 -16.54
CA LYS A 107 28.30 26.05 -16.86
C LYS A 107 28.81 27.24 -17.68
N LYS A 108 30.10 27.57 -17.59
CA LYS A 108 30.77 28.59 -18.39
C LYS A 108 30.96 28.17 -19.85
N VAL A 109 31.26 26.90 -20.13
CA VAL A 109 31.47 26.37 -21.49
C VAL A 109 30.15 26.30 -22.26
N SER A 110 29.03 25.95 -21.60
CA SER A 110 27.71 25.92 -22.26
C SER A 110 27.23 27.30 -22.71
N LYS A 111 27.65 28.37 -22.02
CA LYS A 111 27.39 29.77 -22.38
C LYS A 111 28.25 30.29 -23.54
N MET A 112 29.29 29.57 -23.95
CA MET A 112 30.13 29.97 -25.09
C MET A 112 29.45 29.67 -26.43
N THR A 113 29.84 30.43 -27.46
CA THR A 113 29.36 30.21 -28.84
C THR A 113 29.83 28.86 -29.40
N LYS A 114 29.08 28.30 -30.36
CA LYS A 114 29.40 26.98 -30.98
C LYS A 114 30.82 26.94 -31.57
N LYS A 115 31.28 28.03 -32.19
CA LYS A 115 32.64 28.14 -32.75
C LYS A 115 33.71 28.15 -31.65
N ALA A 116 33.49 28.88 -30.55
CA ALA A 116 34.45 28.95 -29.46
C ALA A 116 34.55 27.63 -28.67
N ARG A 117 33.41 26.95 -28.46
CA ARG A 117 33.40 25.59 -27.89
C ARG A 117 34.25 24.63 -28.70
N ARG A 118 34.05 24.59 -30.02
CA ARG A 118 34.82 23.74 -30.94
C ARG A 118 36.33 24.00 -30.92
N LYS A 119 36.76 25.24 -30.65
CA LYS A 119 38.20 25.58 -30.53
C LYS A 119 38.81 25.13 -29.19
N LEU A 120 38.01 25.06 -28.13
CA LEU A 120 38.43 24.59 -26.80
C LEU A 120 38.43 23.06 -26.69
N THR A 121 37.52 22.40 -27.38
CA THR A 121 37.43 20.93 -27.44
C THR A 121 38.25 20.38 -28.60
N LYS A 122 39.41 19.78 -28.34
CA LYS A 122 40.12 18.92 -29.31
C LYS A 122 39.40 17.58 -29.47
N VAL A 123 38.20 17.58 -30.04
CA VAL A 123 37.40 16.37 -30.22
C VAL A 123 36.90 16.34 -31.66
N THR A 124 36.78 15.14 -32.25
CA THR A 124 36.22 14.97 -33.59
C THR A 124 34.82 15.60 -33.68
N PRO A 125 34.44 16.18 -34.84
CA PRO A 125 33.17 16.91 -34.99
C PRO A 125 31.93 16.09 -34.62
N GLU A 126 32.00 14.77 -34.77
CA GLU A 126 30.92 13.84 -34.45
C GLU A 126 30.66 13.72 -32.95
N MET A 127 31.70 13.47 -32.15
CA MET A 127 31.60 13.40 -30.68
C MET A 127 31.18 14.75 -30.09
N ALA A 128 31.66 15.86 -30.65
CA ALA A 128 31.22 17.19 -30.24
C ALA A 128 29.72 17.41 -30.47
N ASN A 129 29.16 16.90 -31.57
CA ASN A 129 27.73 16.99 -31.83
C ASN A 129 26.90 16.09 -30.91
N ILE A 130 27.39 14.91 -30.53
CA ILE A 130 26.71 14.01 -29.58
C ILE A 130 26.68 14.64 -28.18
N LEU A 131 27.80 15.20 -27.72
CA LEU A 131 27.91 15.85 -26.42
C LEU A 131 27.17 17.20 -26.33
N LEU A 132 26.99 17.89 -27.45
CA LEU A 132 26.26 19.17 -27.52
C LEU A 132 24.77 19.02 -27.88
N ARG A 133 24.31 17.83 -28.26
CA ARG A 133 22.87 17.55 -28.41
C ARG A 133 22.26 17.49 -27.00
N LYS A 134 21.64 18.60 -26.63
CA LYS A 134 20.83 18.74 -25.42
C LYS A 134 19.72 17.68 -25.40
N HIS A 135 19.59 16.99 -24.27
CA HIS A 135 18.27 16.71 -23.72
C HIS A 135 17.63 18.02 -23.25
#